data_AF-A0A7C1ANW8-F1
#
_entry.id   AF-A0A7C1ANW8-F1
#
_cell.length_a   1.000
_cell.length_b   1.000
_cell.length_c   1.000
_cell.angle_alpha   90.00
_cell.angle_beta   90.00
_cell.angle_gamma   90.00
#
_symmetry.space_group_name_H-M   'P 1'
#
loop_
_entity.id
_entity.type
_entity.pdbx_description
1 polymer ?
#
loop_
_entity_poly.entity_id
_entity_poly.type
_entity_poly.pdbx_seq_one_letter_code
_entity_poly.pdbx_strand_id
1 'polypeptide(L)' 'MQTGVTQIFGIRYPVIQGGMIWAAGAELAAAVSNAGGLGLIGSGSMYPDELIRQIRWAKSH' A
#
# COMPACT_ATOMS: atom_id res chain seq x y z
N MET A 1 -18.08 -7.22 -3.92
CA MET A 1 -17.77 -8.34 -4.83
C MET A 1 -16.61 -9.11 -4.21
N GLN A 2 -16.74 -10.41 -3.97
CA GLN A 2 -15.65 -11.22 -3.44
C GLN A 2 -14.94 -11.92 -4.61
N THR A 3 -13.62 -11.84 -4.63
CA THR A 3 -12.72 -12.49 -5.60
C THR A 3 -11.58 -13.17 -4.84
N GLY A 4 -10.80 -14.02 -5.53
CA GLY A 4 -9.61 -14.64 -4.92
C GLY A 4 -8.63 -13.61 -4.35
N VAL A 5 -8.48 -12.45 -5.00
CA VAL A 5 -7.64 -11.33 -4.52
C VAL A 5 -8.13 -10.80 -3.18
N THR A 6 -9.44 -10.52 -3.05
CA THR A 6 -9.99 -10.02 -1.79
C THR A 6 -9.83 -11.01 -0.64
N GLN A 7 -9.89 -12.31 -0.92
CA GLN A 7 -9.76 -13.36 0.10
C GLN A 7 -8.31 -13.56 0.54
N ILE A 8 -7.36 -13.58 -0.40
CA ILE A 8 -5.93 -13.76 -0.10
C ILE A 8 -5.39 -12.58 0.71
N PHE A 9 -5.78 -11.35 0.36
CA PHE A 9 -5.23 -10.13 0.99
C PHE A 9 -6.11 -9.55 2.09
N GLY A 10 -7.32 -10.09 2.32
CA GLY A 10 -8.24 -9.58 3.35
C GLY A 10 -8.75 -8.16 3.08
N ILE A 11 -8.83 -7.75 1.80
CA ILE A 11 -9.26 -6.42 1.38
C ILE A 11 -10.72 -6.41 0.93
N ARG A 12 -11.40 -5.28 1.05
CA ARG A 12 -12.84 -5.12 0.74
C ARG A 12 -13.10 -5.04 -0.75
N TYR A 13 -12.19 -4.39 -1.47
CA TYR A 13 -12.30 -4.14 -2.91
C TYR A 13 -11.12 -4.78 -3.63
N PRO A 14 -11.34 -5.45 -4.79
CA PRO A 14 -10.26 -6.00 -5.60
C PRO A 14 -9.55 -4.90 -6.40
N VAL A 15 -9.14 -3.84 -5.73
CA VAL A 15 -8.46 -2.67 -6.29
C VAL A 15 -7.05 -2.63 -5.71
N ILE A 16 -6.06 -2.62 -6.59
CA ILE A 16 -4.65 -2.58 -6.23
C ILE A 16 -4.08 -1.27 -6.75
N GLN A 17 -3.48 -0.48 -5.87
CA GLN A 17 -2.78 0.73 -6.24
C GLN A 17 -1.38 0.36 -6.76
N GLY A 18 -0.99 0.88 -7.92
CA GLY A 18 0.28 0.54 -8.55
C GLY A 18 1.48 1.14 -7.82
N GLY A 19 2.47 0.31 -7.45
CA GLY A 19 3.70 0.75 -6.79
C GLY A 19 4.61 1.60 -7.68
N MET A 20 4.26 2.87 -7.86
CA MET A 20 5.01 3.83 -8.68
C MET A 20 6.05 4.56 -7.84
N ILE A 21 7.32 4.44 -8.21
CA ILE A 21 8.41 5.18 -7.56
C ILE A 21 8.11 6.69 -7.67
N TRP A 22 8.31 7.44 -6.59
CA TRP A 22 8.01 8.88 -6.43
C TRP A 22 6.53 9.29 -6.31
N ALA A 23 5.57 8.46 -6.72
CA ALA A 23 4.13 8.77 -6.60
C ALA A 23 3.41 7.92 -5.54
N ALA A 24 3.93 6.74 -5.22
CA ALA A 24 3.35 5.78 -4.28
C ALA A 24 4.09 5.78 -2.94
N GLY A 25 4.01 6.90 -2.21
CA GLY A 25 4.51 7.00 -0.83
C GLY A 25 3.59 6.34 0.19
N ALA A 26 3.99 6.36 1.46
CA ALA A 26 3.22 5.79 2.56
C ALA A 26 1.81 6.40 2.70
N GLU A 27 1.64 7.68 2.37
CA GLU A 27 0.34 8.37 2.42
C GLU A 27 -0.69 7.75 1.47
N LEU A 28 -0.34 7.61 0.20
CA LEU A 28 -1.23 7.00 -0.79
C LEU A 28 -1.49 5.53 -0.48
N ALA A 29 -0.45 4.79 -0.06
CA ALA A 29 -0.58 3.39 0.29
C ALA A 29 -1.51 3.19 1.50
N ALA A 30 -1.39 4.03 2.54
CA ALA A 30 -2.26 3.98 3.71
C ALA A 30 -3.70 4.37 3.35
N ALA A 31 -3.89 5.45 2.60
CA ALA A 31 -5.21 5.91 2.18
C ALA A 31 -5.98 4.83 1.39
N VAL A 32 -5.33 4.16 0.44
CA VAL A 32 -5.93 3.07 -0.33
C VAL A 32 -6.26 1.87 0.54
N SER A 33 -5.35 1.49 1.44
CA SER A 33 -5.55 0.37 2.36
C SER A 33 -6.71 0.63 3.32
N ASN A 34 -6.81 1.84 3.85
CA ASN A 34 -7.89 2.29 4.74
C ASN A 34 -9.24 2.38 4.02
N ALA A 35 -9.23 2.78 2.74
CA ALA A 35 -10.43 2.73 1.90
C ALA A 35 -10.88 1.29 1.58
N GLY A 36 -10.04 0.28 1.85
CA GLY A 36 -10.36 -1.14 1.69
C GLY A 36 -9.80 -1.77 0.40
N GLY A 37 -8.86 -1.12 -0.28
CA GLY A 37 -8.06 -1.70 -1.37
C GLY A 37 -6.69 -2.18 -0.88
N LEU A 38 -5.80 -2.51 -1.82
CA LEU A 38 -4.40 -2.85 -1.53
C LEU A 38 -3.48 -1.70 -1.93
N GLY A 39 -2.91 -1.00 -0.95
CA GLY A 39 -1.91 0.05 -1.16
C GLY A 39 -0.48 -0.52 -1.24
N LEU A 40 0.35 0.02 -2.13
CA LEU A 40 1.74 -0.40 -2.33
C LEU A 40 2.69 0.79 -2.19
N ILE A 41 3.77 0.61 -1.44
CA ILE A 41 4.84 1.62 -1.34
C ILE A 41 5.86 1.36 -2.45
N GLY A 42 6.07 2.34 -3.32
CA GLY A 42 7.02 2.26 -4.43
C GLY A 42 8.47 2.40 -3.97
N SER A 43 9.10 1.31 -3.54
CA SER A 43 10.43 1.31 -2.90
C SER A 43 11.62 1.16 -3.85
N GLY A 44 11.42 1.17 -5.18
CA GLY A 44 12.45 0.78 -6.14
C GLY A 44 13.75 1.59 -6.13
N SER A 45 13.74 2.82 -5.60
CA SER A 45 14.93 3.66 -5.42
C SER A 45 15.16 4.11 -3.97
N MET A 46 14.45 3.51 -3.00
CA MET A 46 14.55 3.88 -1.59
C MET A 46 15.69 3.14 -0.89
N TYR A 47 16.37 3.83 0.02
CA TYR A 47 17.27 3.18 0.99
C TYR A 47 16.46 2.37 2.03
N PRO A 48 17.04 1.30 2.61
CA PRO A 48 16.34 0.45 3.58
C PRO A 48 15.71 1.21 4.76
N ASP A 49 16.43 2.18 5.33
CA ASP A 49 15.93 2.97 6.47
C ASP A 49 14.71 3.82 6.10
N GLU A 50 14.71 4.36 4.88
CA GLU A 50 13.59 5.13 4.35
C GLU A 50 12.37 4.25 4.13
N LEU A 51 12.57 3.04 3.58
CA LEU A 51 11.47 2.08 3.43
C LEU A 51 10.87 1.71 4.80
N ILE A 52 11.70 1.46 5.82
CA ILE A 52 11.22 1.18 7.18
C ILE A 52 10.42 2.36 7.73
N ARG A 53 10.89 3.60 7.52
CA ARG A 53 10.18 4.82 7.94
C ARG A 53 8.81 4.91 7.28
N GLN A 54 8.73 4.70 5.97
CA GLN A 54 7.49 4.71 5.20
C GLN A 54 6.52 3.62 5.67
N ILE A 55 7.00 2.39 5.91
CA ILE A 55 6.18 1.28 6.43
C ILE A 55 5.62 1.62 7.81
N ARG A 56 6.42 2.20 8.71
CA ARG A 56 5.96 2.60 10.05
C ARG A 56 4.91 3.69 9.97
N TRP A 57 5.11 4.69 9.11
CA TRP A 57 4.15 5.76 8.90
C TRP A 57 2.81 5.22 8.35
N ALA A 58 2.86 4.30 7.37
CA ALA A 58 1.65 3.72 6.79
C ALA A 58 0.86 2.84 7.78
N LYS A 59 1.52 2.30 8.80
CA LYS A 59 0.85 1.53 9.86
C LYS A 59 0.25 2.39 10.96
N SER A 60 0.69 3.64 11.11
CA SER A 60 0.21 4.55 12.15
C SER A 60 -1.00 5.39 11.72
N HIS A 61 -1.43 5.28 10.45
CA HIS A 61 -2.54 6.02 9.85
C HIS A 61 -3.48 5.05 9.16
#